data_AF-A0AAD0WW92-F1
#
_entry.id   AF-A0AAD0WW92-F1
#
_cell.length_a   1.000
_cell.length_b   1.000
_cell.length_c   1.000
_cell.angle_alpha   90.00
_cell.angle_beta   90.00
_cell.angle_gamma   90.00
#
_symmetry.space_group_name_H-M   'P 1'
#
loop_
_entity.id
_entity.type
_entity.pdbx_description
1 polymer ?
#
loop_
_entity_poly.entity_id
_entity_poly.type
_entity_poly.pdbx_seq_one_letter_code
_entity_poly.pdbx_strand_id
1 'polypeptide(L)'
;MLFEVDSFDLKREVGQEFLAGSAYARDIYIKYDAVEFDLAQDGELFLVDAALYNNKFNFRKDNLNLTTYIPQIDEIDFLDFIYANQALIEFTETGFNANGPQLSIGAASFLFDIRNVQINCASNGFTFRLDQICLKNMLINPSKGSEFAKVEIKQESQDTSFINILGKKVLFTNDRINIDAQSISGNILNSEIGLKAINVDCFKDSELKSFNLDLIFAGCLEESLIAGSEIRLLREGRPFEIYDGVVYFNENHVGVEADKLIAETQKGLFTFFDIEAKCLKTINNKRMISADAFYLGCLKSSYFKINKINEDQIEKDSNRISDLNIHVTDGEFKLNAKLRALFTLHFRASGTLNINETQREVRVQVAKAKVAGMTATKMVLKFVMKFISSDSVSLENDTIIIKY
;
A
#
# COMPACT_ATOMS: atom_id res chain seq x y z
N MET A 1 -32.98 -3.88 6.97
CA MET A 1 -32.90 -2.90 8.07
C MET A 1 -32.30 -1.63 7.51
N LEU A 2 -32.90 -0.48 7.80
CA LEU A 2 -32.52 0.84 7.31
C LEU A 2 -32.51 1.80 8.51
N PHE A 3 -31.47 2.61 8.59
CA PHE A 3 -31.26 3.60 9.63
C PHE A 3 -30.88 4.92 8.96
N GLU A 4 -31.74 5.94 9.08
CA GLU A 4 -31.40 7.31 8.73
C GLU A 4 -31.09 8.09 10.01
N VAL A 5 -29.80 8.32 10.25
CA VAL A 5 -29.29 8.88 11.51
C VAL A 5 -28.55 10.18 11.29
N ASP A 6 -28.82 11.17 12.14
CA ASP A 6 -27.97 12.35 12.27
C ASP A 6 -26.73 12.01 13.10
N SER A 7 -26.88 11.16 14.12
CA SER A 7 -25.75 10.50 14.76
C SER A 7 -26.13 9.13 15.31
N PHE A 8 -25.17 8.22 15.30
CA PHE A 8 -25.28 6.88 15.86
C PHE A 8 -23.94 6.55 16.51
N ASP A 9 -23.92 6.38 17.83
CA ASP A 9 -22.69 6.14 18.60
C ASP A 9 -22.94 4.96 19.55
N LEU A 10 -22.45 3.80 19.15
CA LEU A 10 -22.46 2.58 19.96
C LEU A 10 -21.05 2.22 20.37
N LYS A 11 -20.85 1.93 21.65
CA LYS A 11 -19.55 1.54 22.21
C LYS A 11 -19.69 0.32 23.12
N ARG A 12 -18.64 -0.48 23.19
CA ARG A 12 -18.52 -1.60 24.12
C ARG A 12 -17.91 -1.09 25.41
N GLU A 13 -18.62 -1.25 26.51
CA GLU A 13 -18.03 -1.04 27.84
C GLU A 13 -17.19 -2.26 28.25
N VAL A 14 -16.14 -2.02 29.05
CA VAL A 14 -15.24 -3.07 29.51
C VAL A 14 -16.03 -4.16 30.25
N GLY A 15 -15.90 -5.40 29.79
CA GLY A 15 -16.59 -6.56 30.38
C GLY A 15 -18.03 -6.78 29.90
N GLN A 16 -18.51 -6.00 28.92
CA GLN A 16 -19.81 -6.23 28.30
C GLN A 16 -19.70 -7.00 26.97
N GLU A 17 -20.71 -7.83 26.70
CA GLU A 17 -20.84 -8.65 25.49
C GLU A 17 -21.66 -7.95 24.37
N PHE A 18 -21.95 -6.66 24.53
CA PHE A 18 -22.76 -5.90 23.59
C PHE A 18 -22.26 -4.47 23.41
N LEU A 19 -22.61 -3.89 22.27
CA LEU A 19 -22.42 -2.47 21.99
C LEU A 19 -23.67 -1.71 22.44
N ALA A 20 -23.51 -0.62 23.18
CA ALA A 20 -24.61 0.20 23.65
C ALA A 20 -24.33 1.69 23.44
N GLY A 21 -25.38 2.48 23.34
CA GLY A 21 -25.28 3.92 23.25
C GLY A 21 -26.58 4.54 22.77
N SER A 22 -26.46 5.63 22.03
CA SER A 22 -27.61 6.42 21.60
C SER A 22 -27.52 6.77 20.12
N ALA A 23 -28.70 6.95 19.51
CA ALA A 23 -28.82 7.42 18.15
C ALA A 23 -29.81 8.57 18.07
N TYR A 24 -29.42 9.66 17.41
CA TYR A 24 -30.33 10.69 16.93
C TYR A 24 -30.75 10.31 15.52
N ALA A 25 -31.97 9.82 15.37
CA ALA A 25 -32.50 9.26 14.13
C ALA A 25 -33.65 10.10 13.57
N ARG A 26 -33.82 10.06 12.25
CA ARG A 26 -35.01 10.56 11.53
C ARG A 26 -35.95 9.41 11.16
N ASP A 27 -35.36 8.27 10.84
CA ASP A 27 -36.06 7.05 10.45
C ASP A 27 -35.28 5.82 10.93
N ILE A 28 -35.99 4.90 11.57
CA ILE A 28 -35.52 3.55 11.89
C ILE A 28 -36.55 2.57 11.33
N TYR A 29 -36.19 1.91 10.23
CA TYR A 29 -37.03 0.91 9.60
C TYR A 29 -36.37 -0.47 9.66
N ILE A 30 -37.05 -1.43 10.28
CA ILE A 30 -36.59 -2.80 10.42
C ILE A 30 -37.65 -3.73 9.87
N LYS A 31 -37.30 -4.40 8.77
CA LYS A 31 -38.04 -5.55 8.26
C LYS A 31 -37.11 -6.75 8.25
N TYR A 32 -37.46 -7.76 9.04
CA TYR A 32 -36.73 -9.02 9.12
C TYR A 32 -37.68 -10.16 9.49
N ASP A 33 -37.75 -11.17 8.63
CA ASP A 33 -38.69 -12.30 8.74
C ASP A 33 -40.15 -11.82 8.93
N ALA A 34 -40.84 -12.23 10.00
CA ALA A 34 -42.21 -11.82 10.31
C ALA A 34 -42.32 -10.48 11.06
N VAL A 35 -41.20 -9.81 11.35
CA VAL A 35 -41.17 -8.54 12.08
C VAL A 35 -40.99 -7.39 11.10
N GLU A 36 -41.95 -6.46 11.10
CA GLU A 36 -41.85 -5.18 10.42
C GLU A 36 -42.09 -4.07 11.45
N PHE A 37 -41.15 -3.15 11.51
CA PHE A 37 -41.13 -2.04 12.45
C PHE A 37 -40.67 -0.79 11.72
N ASP A 38 -41.41 0.29 11.89
CA ASP A 38 -41.16 1.60 11.29
C ASP A 38 -41.30 2.65 12.39
N LEU A 39 -40.23 3.39 12.62
CA LEU A 39 -40.20 4.53 13.53
C LEU A 39 -39.67 5.75 12.80
N ALA A 40 -40.60 6.54 12.28
CA ALA A 40 -40.37 7.87 11.77
C ALA A 40 -41.20 8.89 12.57
N GLN A 41 -40.70 10.13 12.71
CA GLN A 41 -41.45 11.25 13.27
C GLN A 41 -41.61 12.37 12.22
N ASP A 42 -42.28 12.09 11.10
CA ASP A 42 -42.52 13.06 10.02
C ASP A 42 -41.24 13.80 9.55
N GLY A 43 -40.08 13.13 9.65
CA GLY A 43 -38.75 13.67 9.31
C GLY A 43 -38.05 14.45 10.44
N GLU A 44 -38.66 14.60 11.61
CA GLU A 44 -38.05 15.18 12.81
C GLU A 44 -37.03 14.23 13.46
N LEU A 45 -36.04 14.82 14.14
CA LEU A 45 -35.03 14.08 14.87
C LEU A 45 -35.57 13.60 16.21
N PHE A 46 -35.31 12.33 16.52
CA PHE A 46 -35.61 11.75 17.82
C PHE A 46 -34.43 10.97 18.37
N LEU A 47 -34.32 10.97 19.69
CA LEU A 47 -33.32 10.20 20.41
C LEU A 47 -33.85 8.79 20.70
N VAL A 48 -33.03 7.78 20.45
CA VAL A 48 -33.23 6.41 20.92
C VAL A 48 -31.99 5.89 21.61
N ASP A 49 -32.19 5.11 22.66
CA ASP A 49 -31.12 4.23 23.16
C ASP A 49 -31.08 3.00 22.26
N ALA A 50 -29.88 2.57 21.88
CA ALA A 50 -29.69 1.41 21.02
C ALA A 50 -28.67 0.45 21.65
N ALA A 51 -28.94 -0.85 21.53
CA ALA A 51 -28.03 -1.89 21.99
C ALA A 51 -27.97 -3.07 21.01
N LEU A 52 -26.76 -3.41 20.56
CA LEU A 52 -26.47 -4.49 19.63
C LEU A 52 -25.81 -5.67 20.35
N TYR A 53 -26.59 -6.75 20.45
CA TYR A 53 -26.19 -8.04 21.02
C TYR A 53 -25.99 -9.07 19.91
N ASN A 54 -25.31 -10.17 20.24
CA ASN A 54 -24.94 -11.24 19.29
C ASN A 54 -26.11 -11.76 18.46
N ASN A 55 -27.34 -11.74 18.98
CA ASN A 55 -28.51 -12.29 18.28
C ASN A 55 -29.73 -11.35 18.33
N LYS A 56 -29.57 -10.10 18.74
CA LYS A 56 -30.68 -9.14 18.77
C LYS A 56 -30.20 -7.71 18.71
N PHE A 57 -31.03 -6.87 18.12
CA PHE A 57 -30.89 -5.43 18.15
C PHE A 57 -32.05 -4.81 18.91
N ASN A 58 -31.73 -3.96 19.88
CA ASN A 58 -32.67 -3.35 20.79
C ASN A 58 -32.71 -1.84 20.58
N PHE A 59 -33.92 -1.29 20.54
CA PHE A 59 -34.19 0.14 20.54
C PHE A 59 -35.12 0.50 21.69
N ARG A 60 -34.76 1.51 22.46
CA ARG A 60 -35.61 2.07 23.50
C ARG A 60 -35.84 3.56 23.27
N LYS A 61 -37.11 3.96 23.28
CA LYS A 61 -37.54 5.36 23.22
C LYS A 61 -38.67 5.56 24.21
N ASP A 62 -38.49 6.47 25.17
CA ASP A 62 -39.45 6.70 26.26
C ASP A 62 -39.84 5.38 26.96
N ASN A 63 -41.13 5.02 26.96
CA ASN A 63 -41.66 3.78 27.53
C ASN A 63 -41.76 2.63 26.53
N LEU A 64 -41.26 2.82 25.31
CA LEU A 64 -41.31 1.83 24.24
C LEU A 64 -39.96 1.12 24.15
N ASN A 65 -39.99 -0.20 24.25
CA ASN A 65 -38.82 -1.05 24.11
C ASN A 65 -39.07 -2.07 22.99
N LEU A 66 -38.22 -2.06 21.98
CA LEU A 66 -38.32 -2.91 20.81
C LEU A 66 -37.08 -3.77 20.71
N THR A 67 -37.29 -5.05 20.44
CA THR A 67 -36.21 -6.00 20.24
C THR A 67 -36.49 -6.75 18.94
N THR A 68 -35.57 -6.65 18.00
CA THR A 68 -35.56 -7.50 16.81
C THR A 68 -34.49 -8.57 16.99
N TYR A 69 -34.87 -9.83 16.85
CA TYR A 69 -33.92 -10.93 16.83
C TYR A 69 -33.28 -11.02 15.44
N ILE A 70 -31.97 -11.17 15.43
CA ILE A 70 -31.14 -11.33 14.24
C ILE A 70 -30.47 -12.72 14.32
N PRO A 71 -30.01 -13.31 13.19
CA PRO A 71 -29.25 -14.55 13.23
C PRO A 71 -28.11 -14.46 14.23
N GLN A 72 -27.78 -15.56 14.91
CA GLN A 72 -26.68 -15.57 15.87
C GLN A 72 -25.37 -15.14 15.19
N ILE A 73 -24.77 -14.08 15.72
CA ILE A 73 -23.46 -13.54 15.37
C ILE A 73 -22.52 -13.99 16.49
N ASP A 74 -21.58 -14.87 16.20
CA ASP A 74 -20.63 -15.34 17.20
C ASP A 74 -19.51 -14.29 17.51
N GLU A 75 -19.61 -13.08 16.95
CA GLU A 75 -18.43 -12.22 16.69
C GLU A 75 -18.59 -10.74 17.04
N ILE A 76 -19.66 -10.26 17.68
CA ILE A 76 -19.66 -8.85 18.13
C ILE A 76 -18.47 -8.59 19.04
N ASP A 77 -17.92 -9.61 19.69
CA ASP A 77 -16.69 -9.56 20.50
C ASP A 77 -15.49 -8.89 19.82
N PHE A 78 -15.49 -8.75 18.49
CA PHE A 78 -14.45 -8.04 17.77
C PHE A 78 -14.72 -6.54 17.56
N LEU A 79 -15.94 -6.04 17.76
CA LEU A 79 -16.26 -4.62 17.61
C LEU A 79 -16.32 -3.93 18.97
N ASP A 80 -15.57 -2.84 19.11
CA ASP A 80 -15.60 -1.97 20.28
C ASP A 80 -16.43 -0.71 20.04
N PHE A 81 -16.58 -0.26 18.79
CA PHE A 81 -17.45 0.87 18.49
C PHE A 81 -17.95 0.91 17.04
N ILE A 82 -19.11 1.53 16.89
CA ILE A 82 -19.69 1.96 15.62
C ILE A 82 -20.11 3.42 15.81
N TYR A 83 -19.56 4.30 14.97
CA TYR A 83 -19.92 5.70 14.92
C TYR A 83 -20.38 6.06 13.50
N ALA A 84 -21.50 6.76 13.40
CA ALA A 84 -21.95 7.34 12.15
C ALA A 84 -22.52 8.74 12.39
N ASN A 85 -22.34 9.63 11.41
CA ASN A 85 -22.85 11.00 11.44
C ASN A 85 -23.53 11.29 10.11
N GLN A 86 -24.77 11.80 10.16
CA GLN A 86 -25.60 12.15 9.00
C GLN A 86 -25.59 11.07 7.92
N ALA A 87 -25.78 9.82 8.37
CA ALA A 87 -25.59 8.64 7.56
C ALA A 87 -26.93 7.93 7.31
N LEU A 88 -27.08 7.45 6.08
CA LEU A 88 -28.04 6.42 5.73
C LEU A 88 -27.31 5.08 5.75
N ILE A 89 -27.70 4.18 6.64
CA ILE A 89 -27.10 2.85 6.81
C ILE A 89 -28.16 1.81 6.52
N GLU A 90 -27.83 0.84 5.68
CA GLU A 90 -28.73 -0.22 5.26
C GLU A 90 -28.04 -1.58 5.36
N PHE A 91 -28.73 -2.52 6.01
CA PHE A 91 -28.39 -3.94 6.00
C PHE A 91 -29.51 -4.70 5.28
N THR A 92 -29.16 -5.41 4.22
CA THR A 92 -30.08 -6.19 3.39
C THR A 92 -29.60 -7.63 3.27
N GLU A 93 -30.42 -8.50 2.67
CA GLU A 93 -29.97 -9.84 2.28
C GLU A 93 -28.86 -9.82 1.23
N THR A 94 -28.77 -8.73 0.46
CA THR A 94 -27.79 -8.56 -0.62
C THR A 94 -26.50 -7.86 -0.18
N GLY A 95 -26.43 -7.38 1.06
CA GLY A 95 -25.24 -6.69 1.56
C GLY A 95 -25.52 -5.53 2.50
N PHE A 96 -24.45 -4.77 2.71
CA PHE A 96 -24.40 -3.56 3.51
C PHE A 96 -24.20 -2.34 2.60
N ASN A 97 -24.99 -1.30 2.83
CA ASN A 97 -24.78 0.00 2.22
C ASN A 97 -24.66 1.06 3.32
N ALA A 98 -23.75 2.00 3.17
CA ALA A 98 -23.80 3.23 3.94
C ALA A 98 -23.45 4.43 3.08
N ASN A 99 -24.12 5.54 3.33
CA ASN A 99 -23.87 6.81 2.66
C ASN A 99 -23.89 7.93 3.70
N GLY A 100 -22.84 8.72 3.78
CA GLY A 100 -22.77 9.83 4.72
C GLY A 100 -21.42 10.53 4.75
N PRO A 101 -21.34 11.67 5.47
CA PRO A 101 -20.11 12.41 5.67
C PRO A 101 -19.14 11.68 6.59
N GLN A 102 -19.58 10.81 7.50
CA GLN A 102 -18.69 10.01 8.33
C GLN A 102 -19.31 8.67 8.77
N LEU A 103 -18.53 7.61 8.64
CA LEU A 103 -18.76 6.28 9.22
C LEU A 103 -17.43 5.79 9.78
N SER A 104 -17.38 5.47 11.06
CA SER A 104 -16.21 4.91 11.72
C SER A 104 -16.60 3.60 12.40
N ILE A 105 -15.87 2.53 12.13
CA ILE A 105 -16.08 1.22 12.72
C ILE A 105 -14.75 0.74 13.26
N GLY A 106 -14.71 0.23 14.48
CA GLY A 106 -13.44 -0.18 15.06
C GLY A 106 -13.52 -1.12 16.25
N ALA A 107 -12.33 -1.58 16.58
CA ALA A 107 -11.91 -2.47 17.65
C ALA A 107 -10.62 -1.90 18.26
N ALA A 108 -10.20 -2.40 19.42
CA ALA A 108 -8.96 -1.99 20.06
C ALA A 108 -7.74 -2.14 19.13
N SER A 109 -7.74 -3.14 18.25
CA SER A 109 -6.64 -3.41 17.32
C SER A 109 -6.82 -2.78 15.92
N PHE A 110 -7.98 -2.19 15.62
CA PHE A 110 -8.31 -1.80 14.24
C PHE A 110 -9.32 -0.65 14.18
N LEU A 111 -9.05 0.36 13.35
CA LEU A 111 -10.01 1.41 13.03
C LEU A 111 -10.16 1.57 11.53
N PHE A 112 -11.40 1.59 11.08
CA PHE A 112 -11.81 1.96 9.72
C PHE A 112 -12.64 3.24 9.81
N ASP A 113 -12.03 4.41 9.54
CA ASP A 113 -12.71 5.71 9.49
C ASP A 113 -12.89 6.14 8.04
N ILE A 114 -14.13 6.39 7.64
CA ILE A 114 -14.46 6.77 6.27
C ILE A 114 -15.25 8.06 6.29
N ARG A 115 -14.90 8.99 5.39
CA ARG A 115 -15.56 10.29 5.27
C ARG A 115 -15.96 10.59 3.84
N ASN A 116 -17.09 11.29 3.71
CA ASN A 116 -17.71 11.69 2.43
C ASN A 116 -17.88 10.52 1.47
N VAL A 117 -18.52 9.45 1.93
CA VAL A 117 -18.48 8.15 1.26
C VAL A 117 -19.87 7.60 0.95
N GLN A 118 -19.95 6.91 -0.18
CA GLN A 118 -20.89 5.84 -0.43
C GLN A 118 -20.12 4.51 -0.41
N ILE A 119 -20.40 3.66 0.58
CA ILE A 119 -19.85 2.31 0.70
C ILE A 119 -20.94 1.29 0.38
N ASN A 120 -20.57 0.27 -0.39
CA ASN A 120 -21.39 -0.90 -0.66
C ASN A 120 -20.52 -2.14 -0.45
N CYS A 121 -20.99 -3.06 0.39
CA CYS A 121 -20.38 -4.36 0.57
C CYS A 121 -21.39 -5.46 0.25
N ALA A 122 -21.14 -6.23 -0.81
CA ALA A 122 -22.10 -7.23 -1.28
C ALA A 122 -22.01 -8.53 -0.46
N SER A 123 -23.16 -9.18 -0.23
CA SER A 123 -23.26 -10.48 0.44
C SER A 123 -24.32 -11.38 -0.19
N ASN A 124 -24.21 -12.69 0.03
CA ASN A 124 -25.19 -13.70 -0.43
C ASN A 124 -26.16 -14.09 0.70
N GLY A 125 -26.51 -13.13 1.55
CA GLY A 125 -27.33 -13.34 2.74
C GLY A 125 -27.16 -12.20 3.73
N PHE A 126 -28.18 -12.02 4.58
CA PHE A 126 -28.17 -11.00 5.61
C PHE A 126 -27.06 -11.29 6.63
N THR A 127 -26.19 -10.30 6.89
CA THR A 127 -25.09 -10.43 7.85
C THR A 127 -24.64 -9.06 8.35
N PHE A 128 -24.11 -9.04 9.57
CA PHE A 128 -23.43 -7.88 10.16
C PHE A 128 -21.90 -8.00 10.11
N ARG A 129 -21.37 -9.05 9.46
CA ARG A 129 -19.93 -9.30 9.31
C ARG A 129 -19.28 -8.42 8.25
N LEU A 130 -19.23 -7.13 8.54
CA LEU A 130 -18.72 -6.10 7.61
C LEU A 130 -17.27 -6.37 7.21
N ASP A 131 -16.43 -6.80 8.15
CA ASP A 131 -15.05 -7.17 7.88
C ASP A 131 -14.93 -8.22 6.76
N GLN A 132 -15.75 -9.28 6.79
CA GLN A 132 -15.70 -10.33 5.78
C GLN A 132 -16.31 -9.92 4.44
N ILE A 133 -17.52 -9.35 4.47
CA ILE A 133 -18.22 -9.03 3.23
C ILE A 133 -17.53 -7.89 2.51
N CYS A 134 -17.04 -6.88 3.24
CA CYS A 134 -16.33 -5.76 2.65
C CYS A 134 -14.93 -6.18 2.16
N LEU A 135 -14.24 -7.09 2.86
CA LEU A 135 -12.96 -7.59 2.37
C LEU A 135 -13.08 -8.40 1.08
N LYS A 136 -14.22 -9.05 0.85
CA LYS A 136 -14.51 -9.84 -0.36
C LYS A 136 -15.06 -9.00 -1.50
N ASN A 137 -15.95 -8.06 -1.22
CA ASN A 137 -16.62 -7.28 -2.26
C ASN A 137 -17.06 -5.94 -1.70
N MET A 138 -16.14 -4.97 -1.63
CA MET A 138 -16.43 -3.61 -1.19
C MET A 138 -16.17 -2.63 -2.31
N LEU A 139 -17.11 -1.70 -2.50
CA LEU A 139 -16.96 -0.54 -3.33
C LEU A 139 -17.15 0.72 -2.49
N ILE A 140 -16.17 1.61 -2.52
CA ILE A 140 -16.19 2.93 -1.91
C ILE A 140 -16.09 3.96 -3.04
N ASN A 141 -17.07 4.85 -3.11
CA ASN A 141 -17.08 6.01 -3.99
C ASN A 141 -17.27 7.29 -3.16
N PRO A 142 -16.86 8.47 -3.69
CA PRO A 142 -17.23 9.76 -3.12
C PRO A 142 -18.74 9.91 -2.99
N SER A 143 -19.20 10.53 -1.90
CA SER A 143 -20.59 10.94 -1.77
C SER A 143 -20.96 11.98 -2.83
N LYS A 144 -22.25 12.09 -3.14
CA LYS A 144 -22.76 13.05 -4.12
C LYS A 144 -22.30 14.48 -3.78
N GLY A 145 -21.62 15.14 -4.71
CA GLY A 145 -21.09 16.49 -4.54
C GLY A 145 -19.64 16.55 -4.04
N SER A 146 -19.05 15.42 -3.65
CA SER A 146 -17.63 15.31 -3.32
C SER A 146 -16.84 14.73 -4.49
N GLU A 147 -15.63 15.23 -4.73
CA GLU A 147 -14.73 14.67 -5.75
C GLU A 147 -13.99 13.43 -5.26
N PHE A 148 -13.75 13.34 -3.94
CA PHE A 148 -12.96 12.28 -3.31
C PHE A 148 -13.62 11.77 -2.03
N ALA A 149 -13.55 10.47 -1.80
CA ALA A 149 -13.81 9.82 -0.51
C ALA A 149 -12.50 9.76 0.28
N LYS A 150 -12.56 9.95 1.60
CA LYS A 150 -11.41 9.76 2.48
C LYS A 150 -11.57 8.45 3.25
N VAL A 151 -10.64 7.53 3.08
CA VAL A 151 -10.61 6.23 3.78
C VAL A 151 -9.35 6.19 4.64
N GLU A 152 -9.51 5.97 5.93
CA GLU A 152 -8.42 5.76 6.86
C GLU A 152 -8.54 4.37 7.47
N ILE A 153 -7.48 3.57 7.34
CA ILE A 153 -7.37 2.24 7.95
C ILE A 153 -6.19 2.28 8.91
N LYS A 154 -6.44 2.01 10.19
CA LYS A 154 -5.40 1.89 11.22
C LYS A 154 -5.41 0.49 11.80
N GLN A 155 -4.23 -0.06 12.04
CA GLN A 155 -4.02 -1.32 12.75
C GLN A 155 -3.06 -1.06 13.91
N GLU A 156 -3.55 -1.24 15.14
CA GLU A 156 -2.68 -1.20 16.31
C GLU A 156 -1.94 -2.55 16.41
N SER A 157 -0.63 -2.50 16.20
CA SER A 157 0.29 -3.61 16.39
C SER A 157 1.56 -3.10 17.09
N GLN A 158 2.60 -3.94 17.28
CA GLN A 158 3.88 -3.46 17.81
C GLN A 158 4.46 -2.29 16.98
N ASP A 159 4.19 -2.30 15.67
CA ASP A 159 4.41 -1.18 14.77
C ASP A 159 3.03 -0.62 14.34
N THR A 160 2.74 0.64 14.66
CA THR A 160 1.45 1.26 14.29
C THR A 160 1.38 1.44 12.78
N SER A 161 0.64 0.57 12.10
CA SER A 161 0.46 0.65 10.65
C SER A 161 -0.84 1.37 10.33
N PHE A 162 -0.79 2.30 9.38
CA PHE A 162 -1.97 3.00 8.90
C PHE A 162 -1.83 3.38 7.43
N ILE A 163 -2.98 3.47 6.75
CA ILE A 163 -3.08 3.98 5.40
C ILE A 163 -4.23 4.97 5.30
N ASN A 164 -3.99 6.08 4.62
CA ASN A 164 -4.96 7.11 4.26
C ASN A 164 -5.08 7.14 2.75
N ILE A 165 -6.30 7.03 2.25
CA ILE A 165 -6.62 7.03 0.82
C ILE A 165 -7.59 8.19 0.58
N LEU A 166 -7.22 9.09 -0.32
CA LEU A 166 -8.11 10.11 -0.87
C LEU A 166 -8.53 9.65 -2.27
N GLY A 167 -9.57 8.80 -2.30
CA GLY A 167 -9.94 7.97 -3.43
C GLY A 167 -11.08 8.54 -4.26
N LYS A 168 -11.00 8.37 -5.59
CA LYS A 168 -12.16 8.47 -6.49
C LYS A 168 -12.94 7.15 -6.53
N LYS A 169 -12.23 6.03 -6.34
CA LYS A 169 -12.81 4.70 -6.26
C LYS A 169 -11.86 3.77 -5.51
N VAL A 170 -12.38 3.05 -4.52
CA VAL A 170 -11.67 1.95 -3.86
C VAL A 170 -12.55 0.71 -4.00
N LEU A 171 -12.02 -0.32 -4.64
CA LEU A 171 -12.71 -1.58 -4.93
C LEU A 171 -11.90 -2.75 -4.34
N PHE A 172 -12.55 -3.53 -3.50
CA PHE A 172 -12.06 -4.82 -3.05
C PHE A 172 -12.89 -5.90 -3.76
N THR A 173 -12.22 -6.89 -4.32
CA THR A 173 -12.83 -8.12 -4.84
C THR A 173 -12.23 -9.31 -4.09
N ASN A 174 -12.60 -10.54 -4.43
CA ASN A 174 -12.09 -11.72 -3.72
C ASN A 174 -10.56 -11.78 -3.72
N ASP A 175 -9.92 -11.48 -4.84
CA ASP A 175 -8.49 -11.66 -5.06
C ASP A 175 -7.75 -10.38 -5.47
N ARG A 176 -8.44 -9.24 -5.60
CA ARG A 176 -7.85 -7.97 -6.01
C ARG A 176 -8.30 -6.78 -5.17
N ILE A 177 -7.41 -5.80 -5.06
CA ILE A 177 -7.71 -4.44 -4.60
C ILE A 177 -7.40 -3.49 -5.74
N ASN A 178 -8.38 -2.68 -6.15
CA ASN A 178 -8.21 -1.63 -7.13
C ASN A 178 -8.50 -0.25 -6.52
N ILE A 179 -7.54 0.67 -6.62
CA ILE A 179 -7.64 2.01 -6.05
C ILE A 179 -7.33 3.03 -7.13
N ASP A 180 -8.29 3.91 -7.44
CA ASP A 180 -8.06 5.16 -8.16
C ASP A 180 -8.13 6.28 -7.13
N ALA A 181 -7.02 6.98 -6.91
CA ALA A 181 -6.89 7.97 -5.85
C ALA A 181 -6.09 9.21 -6.25
N GLN A 182 -6.49 10.36 -5.69
CA GLN A 182 -5.69 11.57 -5.72
C GLN A 182 -4.41 11.41 -4.91
N SER A 183 -4.50 10.72 -3.77
CA SER A 183 -3.32 10.43 -2.95
C SER A 183 -3.53 9.24 -2.06
N ILE A 184 -2.45 8.52 -1.79
CA ILE A 184 -2.35 7.51 -0.73
C ILE A 184 -1.17 7.88 0.15
N SER A 185 -1.34 7.88 1.47
CA SER A 185 -0.24 8.11 2.41
C SER A 185 -0.36 7.21 3.62
N GLY A 186 0.75 6.86 4.25
CA GLY A 186 0.69 5.97 5.40
C GLY A 186 2.05 5.52 5.92
N ASN A 187 1.98 4.70 6.96
CA ASN A 187 3.11 3.93 7.46
C ASN A 187 2.71 2.45 7.46
N ILE A 188 3.51 1.61 6.80
CA ILE A 188 3.31 0.16 6.79
C ILE A 188 4.65 -0.49 7.13
N LEU A 189 4.69 -1.33 8.15
CA LEU A 189 5.91 -2.05 8.56
C LEU A 189 7.14 -1.12 8.72
N ASN A 190 6.96 0.02 9.40
CA ASN A 190 7.99 1.06 9.60
C ASN A 190 8.49 1.74 8.32
N SER A 191 7.74 1.65 7.23
CA SER A 191 8.04 2.33 5.97
C SER A 191 6.99 3.39 5.68
N GLU A 192 7.42 4.63 5.46
CA GLU A 192 6.52 5.70 5.05
C GLU A 192 6.26 5.62 3.54
N ILE A 193 4.98 5.75 3.17
CA ILE A 193 4.50 5.70 1.79
C ILE A 193 3.77 7.01 1.51
N GLY A 194 4.05 7.61 0.36
CA GLY A 194 3.31 8.76 -0.16
C GLY A 194 3.16 8.67 -1.67
N LEU A 195 1.94 8.54 -2.17
CA LEU A 195 1.60 8.40 -3.58
C LEU A 195 0.65 9.53 -3.98
N LYS A 196 0.78 10.09 -5.20
CA LYS A 196 -0.14 11.08 -5.78
C LYS A 196 -0.61 10.67 -7.17
N ALA A 197 -1.86 11.03 -7.48
CA ALA A 197 -2.58 10.70 -8.71
C ALA A 197 -2.31 9.26 -9.15
N ILE A 198 -2.71 8.32 -8.29
CA ILE A 198 -2.29 6.92 -8.31
C ILE A 198 -3.43 6.00 -8.73
N ASN A 199 -3.10 5.04 -9.59
CA ASN A 199 -3.87 3.83 -9.82
C ASN A 199 -3.10 2.64 -9.24
N VAL A 200 -3.72 1.92 -8.31
CA VAL A 200 -3.19 0.70 -7.71
C VAL A 200 -4.08 -0.46 -8.14
N ASP A 201 -3.49 -1.50 -8.71
CA ASP A 201 -4.09 -2.81 -8.86
C ASP A 201 -3.18 -3.80 -8.16
N CYS A 202 -3.66 -4.47 -7.13
CA CYS A 202 -2.84 -5.37 -6.34
C CYS A 202 -3.58 -6.65 -5.97
N PHE A 203 -2.86 -7.76 -5.93
CA PHE A 203 -3.38 -9.03 -5.46
C PHE A 203 -3.67 -8.98 -3.95
N LYS A 204 -4.75 -9.64 -3.57
CA LYS A 204 -5.16 -9.86 -2.20
C LYS A 204 -5.44 -11.35 -2.02
N ASP A 205 -4.94 -11.94 -0.94
CA ASP A 205 -5.24 -13.33 -0.64
C ASP A 205 -6.77 -13.54 -0.49
N SER A 206 -7.34 -14.46 -1.27
CA SER A 206 -8.77 -14.79 -1.23
C SER A 206 -9.19 -15.49 0.07
N GLU A 207 -8.22 -16.08 0.78
CA GLU A 207 -8.44 -16.75 2.07
C GLU A 207 -8.31 -15.80 3.27
N LEU A 208 -8.07 -14.50 3.04
CA LEU A 208 -8.00 -13.51 4.11
C LEU A 208 -9.37 -13.43 4.82
N LYS A 209 -9.38 -13.69 6.13
CA LYS A 209 -10.62 -13.77 6.93
C LYS A 209 -11.00 -12.49 7.65
N SER A 210 -10.03 -11.58 7.83
CA SER A 210 -10.19 -10.30 8.52
C SER A 210 -9.27 -9.26 7.89
N PHE A 211 -9.59 -7.97 8.08
CA PHE A 211 -8.73 -6.89 7.62
C PHE A 211 -7.38 -6.93 8.37
N ASN A 212 -6.30 -7.11 7.62
CA ASN A 212 -4.93 -7.08 8.13
C ASN A 212 -4.04 -6.37 7.09
N LEU A 213 -3.50 -5.21 7.45
CA LEU A 213 -2.74 -4.36 6.54
C LEU A 213 -1.44 -5.04 6.08
N ASP A 214 -0.77 -5.80 6.94
CA ASP A 214 0.48 -6.48 6.61
C ASP A 214 0.27 -7.59 5.59
N LEU A 215 -0.81 -8.36 5.74
CA LEU A 215 -1.18 -9.42 4.80
C LEU A 215 -1.69 -8.85 3.46
N ILE A 216 -2.43 -7.74 3.48
CA ILE A 216 -2.82 -7.03 2.27
C ILE A 216 -1.58 -6.51 1.53
N PHE A 217 -0.64 -5.88 2.24
CA PHE A 217 0.61 -5.40 1.68
C PHE A 217 1.45 -6.55 1.10
N ALA A 218 1.53 -7.67 1.81
CA ALA A 218 2.20 -8.87 1.31
C ALA A 218 1.58 -9.36 -0.02
N GLY A 219 0.26 -9.35 -0.13
CA GLY A 219 -0.44 -9.65 -1.39
C GLY A 219 -0.04 -8.70 -2.53
N CYS A 220 0.03 -7.39 -2.28
CA CYS A 220 0.48 -6.43 -3.28
C CYS A 220 1.96 -6.66 -3.72
N LEU A 221 2.82 -7.18 -2.84
CA LEU A 221 4.19 -7.58 -3.19
C LEU A 221 4.25 -8.88 -3.99
N GLU A 222 3.20 -9.71 -3.93
CA GLU A 222 3.10 -10.90 -4.78
C GLU A 222 2.82 -10.49 -6.23
N GLU A 223 1.79 -9.67 -6.43
CA GLU A 223 1.43 -9.15 -7.73
C GLU A 223 0.77 -7.78 -7.59
N SER A 224 1.30 -6.77 -8.30
CA SER A 224 0.68 -5.45 -8.36
C SER A 224 1.19 -4.62 -9.54
N LEU A 225 0.39 -3.60 -9.86
CA LEU A 225 0.70 -2.50 -10.74
C LEU A 225 0.33 -1.21 -10.02
N ILE A 226 1.33 -0.37 -9.74
CA ILE A 226 1.20 0.89 -9.02
C ILE A 226 1.68 1.99 -9.97
N ALA A 227 0.76 2.72 -10.59
CA ALA A 227 1.06 3.75 -11.57
C ALA A 227 0.61 5.13 -11.07
N GLY A 228 1.48 6.13 -11.09
CA GLY A 228 1.08 7.50 -10.71
C GLY A 228 2.09 8.58 -11.05
N SER A 229 1.68 9.82 -10.84
CA SER A 229 2.51 10.99 -11.15
C SER A 229 3.64 11.21 -10.15
N GLU A 230 3.47 10.73 -8.91
CA GLU A 230 4.50 10.79 -7.86
C GLU A 230 4.35 9.59 -6.92
N ILE A 231 5.42 8.80 -6.78
CA ILE A 231 5.53 7.65 -5.88
C ILE A 231 6.75 7.89 -4.98
N ARG A 232 6.51 8.17 -3.70
CA ARG A 232 7.52 8.37 -2.67
C ARG A 232 7.54 7.17 -1.74
N LEU A 233 8.71 6.55 -1.61
CA LEU A 233 8.97 5.44 -0.71
C LEU A 233 10.15 5.80 0.19
N LEU A 234 9.95 5.67 1.50
CA LEU A 234 10.94 5.98 2.52
C LEU A 234 11.21 4.73 3.35
N ARG A 235 12.44 4.20 3.24
CA ARG A 235 12.96 3.13 4.08
C ARG A 235 14.29 3.56 4.67
N GLU A 236 14.43 3.48 5.99
CA GLU A 236 15.67 3.81 6.73
C GLU A 236 16.26 5.20 6.39
N GLY A 237 15.38 6.19 6.12
CA GLY A 237 15.76 7.59 5.96
C GLY A 237 16.37 7.98 4.61
N ARG A 238 16.35 7.10 3.58
CA ARG A 238 16.76 7.47 2.21
C ARG A 238 15.55 7.62 1.29
N PRO A 239 15.12 8.85 0.94
CA PRO A 239 14.01 9.06 0.04
C PRO A 239 14.35 8.62 -1.38
N PHE A 240 13.45 7.83 -1.96
CA PHE A 240 13.34 7.68 -3.41
C PHE A 240 12.00 8.26 -3.84
N GLU A 241 12.05 9.16 -4.81
CA GLU A 241 10.87 9.78 -5.42
C GLU A 241 10.85 9.44 -6.91
N ILE A 242 9.79 8.78 -7.34
CA ILE A 242 9.56 8.39 -8.72
C ILE A 242 8.44 9.28 -9.25
N TYR A 243 8.66 9.91 -10.40
CA TYR A 243 7.71 10.80 -11.04
C TYR A 243 7.27 10.22 -12.38
N ASP A 244 5.97 10.31 -12.64
CA ASP A 244 5.30 9.77 -13.82
C ASP A 244 5.79 8.34 -14.12
N GLY A 245 5.49 7.45 -13.18
CA GLY A 245 6.10 6.13 -13.13
C GLY A 245 5.14 5.02 -12.75
N VAL A 246 5.61 3.81 -13.00
CA VAL A 246 4.95 2.55 -12.74
C VAL A 246 5.90 1.68 -11.93
N VAL A 247 5.48 1.25 -10.76
CA VAL A 247 6.11 0.17 -9.99
C VAL A 247 5.25 -1.07 -10.18
N TYR A 248 5.87 -2.19 -10.55
CA TYR A 248 5.13 -3.42 -10.80
C TYR A 248 5.79 -4.64 -10.16
N PHE A 249 4.94 -5.56 -9.74
CA PHE A 249 5.25 -6.90 -9.27
C PHE A 249 4.41 -7.84 -10.13
N ASN A 250 5.04 -8.71 -10.91
CA ASN A 250 4.36 -9.79 -11.61
C ASN A 250 4.89 -11.13 -11.12
N GLU A 251 4.34 -12.23 -11.65
CA GLU A 251 4.72 -13.59 -11.27
C GLU A 251 6.24 -13.81 -11.24
N ASN A 252 6.96 -13.22 -12.19
CA ASN A 252 8.37 -13.52 -12.44
C ASN A 252 9.31 -12.35 -12.14
N HIS A 253 8.82 -11.12 -12.06
CA HIS A 253 9.66 -9.93 -12.02
C HIS A 253 9.09 -8.85 -11.13
N VAL A 254 10.00 -8.07 -10.58
CA VAL A 254 9.73 -6.77 -9.95
C VAL A 254 10.43 -5.69 -10.77
N GLY A 255 9.81 -4.54 -10.93
CA GLY A 255 10.44 -3.45 -11.65
C GLY A 255 9.82 -2.08 -11.42
N VAL A 256 10.50 -1.10 -11.99
CA VAL A 256 10.09 0.29 -12.04
C VAL A 256 10.39 0.87 -13.42
N GLU A 257 9.43 1.60 -13.95
CA GLU A 257 9.56 2.41 -15.16
C GLU A 257 9.14 3.84 -14.82
N ALA A 258 9.94 4.84 -15.16
CA ALA A 258 9.60 6.23 -14.85
C ALA A 258 10.31 7.25 -15.74
N ASP A 259 9.64 8.37 -15.97
CA ASP A 259 10.24 9.51 -16.67
C ASP A 259 11.34 10.16 -15.83
N LYS A 260 11.17 10.17 -14.50
CA LYS A 260 12.16 10.74 -13.57
C LYS A 260 12.18 10.00 -12.23
N LEU A 261 13.39 9.75 -11.74
CA LEU A 261 13.64 9.27 -10.38
C LEU A 261 14.61 10.23 -9.69
N ILE A 262 14.31 10.62 -8.45
CA ILE A 262 15.20 11.38 -7.58
C ILE A 262 15.61 10.48 -6.43
N ALA A 263 16.92 10.38 -6.19
CA ALA A 263 17.47 9.64 -5.06
C ALA A 263 18.52 10.46 -4.33
N GLU A 264 18.44 10.49 -3.01
CA GLU A 264 19.50 11.02 -2.17
C GLU A 264 20.52 9.93 -1.83
N THR A 265 21.79 10.21 -2.13
CA THR A 265 22.92 9.35 -1.76
C THR A 265 23.85 10.11 -0.83
N GLN A 266 24.84 9.43 -0.23
CA GLN A 266 25.88 10.11 0.56
C GLN A 266 26.70 11.14 -0.24
N LYS A 267 26.73 11.05 -1.58
CA LYS A 267 27.44 12.00 -2.44
C LYS A 267 26.58 13.21 -2.82
N GLY A 268 25.28 13.15 -2.59
CA GLY A 268 24.32 14.20 -2.93
C GLY A 268 23.06 13.66 -3.59
N LEU A 269 22.27 14.59 -4.10
CA LEU A 269 21.02 14.31 -4.81
C LEU A 269 21.31 13.96 -6.27
N PHE A 270 20.73 12.85 -6.72
CA PHE A 270 20.81 12.38 -8.10
C PHE A 270 19.44 12.40 -8.74
N THR A 271 19.38 12.92 -9.95
CA THR A 271 18.19 12.86 -10.80
C THR A 271 18.48 11.94 -12.00
N PHE A 272 17.68 10.89 -12.14
CA PHE A 272 17.70 9.93 -13.23
C PHE A 272 16.50 10.21 -14.15
N PHE A 273 16.71 10.19 -15.45
CA PHE A 273 15.66 10.40 -16.45
C PHE A 273 15.51 9.16 -17.34
N ASP A 274 14.26 8.85 -17.68
CA ASP A 274 13.82 7.68 -18.45
C ASP A 274 14.48 6.40 -17.92
N ILE A 275 14.09 6.03 -16.70
CA ILE A 275 14.57 4.83 -16.01
C ILE A 275 13.65 3.65 -16.29
N GLU A 276 14.26 2.51 -16.60
CA GLU A 276 13.62 1.21 -16.64
C GLU A 276 14.52 0.25 -15.85
N ALA A 277 14.00 -0.32 -14.77
CA ALA A 277 14.72 -1.26 -13.94
C ALA A 277 13.85 -2.47 -13.66
N LYS A 278 14.38 -3.66 -13.93
CA LYS A 278 13.66 -4.92 -13.82
C LYS A 278 14.58 -5.99 -13.25
N CYS A 279 14.10 -6.71 -12.24
CA CYS A 279 14.77 -7.87 -11.67
C CYS A 279 13.86 -9.08 -11.68
N LEU A 280 14.45 -10.28 -11.79
CA LEU A 280 13.74 -11.52 -11.55
C LEU A 280 13.31 -11.58 -10.08
N LYS A 281 12.10 -12.07 -9.83
CA LYS A 281 11.58 -12.37 -8.50
C LYS A 281 12.01 -13.79 -8.14
N THR A 282 12.75 -13.95 -7.04
CA THR A 282 12.96 -15.28 -6.45
C THR A 282 11.94 -15.48 -5.34
N ILE A 283 10.91 -16.28 -5.61
CA ILE A 283 9.91 -16.62 -4.61
C ILE A 283 10.54 -17.65 -3.66
N ASN A 284 10.78 -17.26 -2.41
CA ASN A 284 10.94 -18.22 -1.33
C ASN A 284 9.54 -18.63 -0.85
N ASN A 285 9.37 -19.86 -0.34
CA ASN A 285 8.09 -20.40 0.15
C ASN A 285 7.40 -19.58 1.27
N LYS A 286 8.01 -18.48 1.71
CA LYS A 286 7.41 -17.48 2.60
C LYS A 286 7.07 -16.29 1.72
N ARG A 287 5.80 -15.87 1.72
CA ARG A 287 5.21 -14.72 1.00
C ARG A 287 5.83 -13.34 1.34
N MET A 288 7.15 -13.29 1.53
CA MET A 288 7.94 -12.11 1.84
C MET A 288 9.11 -12.04 0.86
N ILE A 289 9.21 -10.92 0.14
CA ILE A 289 10.42 -10.55 -0.59
C ILE A 289 11.43 -10.05 0.45
N SER A 290 12.39 -10.88 0.85
CA SER A 290 13.53 -10.42 1.63
C SER A 290 14.50 -9.63 0.74
N ALA A 291 15.33 -8.77 1.33
CA ALA A 291 16.39 -8.08 0.59
C ALA A 291 17.31 -9.09 -0.12
N ASP A 292 17.67 -10.19 0.56
CA ASP A 292 18.48 -11.27 -0.02
C ASP A 292 17.81 -11.91 -1.24
N ALA A 293 16.51 -12.21 -1.17
CA ALA A 293 15.76 -12.75 -2.31
C ALA A 293 15.73 -11.75 -3.47
N PHE A 294 15.54 -10.45 -3.20
CA PHE A 294 15.61 -9.43 -4.22
C PHE A 294 16.98 -9.39 -4.91
N TYR A 295 18.08 -9.37 -4.15
CA TYR A 295 19.45 -9.37 -4.70
C TYR A 295 19.76 -10.63 -5.51
N LEU A 296 19.41 -11.80 -4.99
CA LEU A 296 19.57 -13.08 -5.70
C LEU A 296 18.80 -13.08 -7.02
N GLY A 297 17.58 -12.55 -7.02
CA GLY A 297 16.78 -12.36 -8.21
C GLY A 297 17.43 -11.45 -9.24
N CYS A 298 17.89 -10.26 -8.83
CA CYS A 298 18.61 -9.35 -9.71
C CYS A 298 19.91 -9.97 -10.27
N LEU A 299 20.62 -10.82 -9.49
CA LEU A 299 21.81 -11.53 -9.97
C LEU A 299 21.49 -12.63 -10.99
N LYS A 300 20.37 -13.32 -10.85
CA LYS A 300 19.93 -14.30 -11.85
C LYS A 300 19.54 -13.64 -13.16
N SER A 301 18.74 -12.59 -13.09
CA SER A 301 18.37 -11.81 -14.27
C SER A 301 17.95 -10.41 -13.87
N SER A 302 18.61 -9.42 -14.43
CA SER A 302 18.17 -8.03 -14.32
C SER A 302 18.53 -7.20 -15.54
N TYR A 303 17.75 -6.14 -15.70
CA TYR A 303 17.94 -5.12 -16.69
C TYR A 303 17.78 -3.75 -16.02
N PHE A 304 18.76 -2.87 -16.22
CA PHE A 304 18.69 -1.49 -15.80
C PHE A 304 19.08 -0.60 -16.97
N LYS A 305 18.18 0.28 -17.37
CA LYS A 305 18.40 1.30 -18.38
C LYS A 305 18.07 2.66 -17.82
N ILE A 306 18.97 3.60 -18.05
CA ILE A 306 18.82 4.99 -17.64
C ILE A 306 19.32 5.87 -18.78
N ASN A 307 18.46 6.71 -19.32
CA ASN A 307 18.83 7.60 -20.42
C ASN A 307 19.80 8.69 -19.97
N LYS A 308 19.57 9.30 -18.81
CA LYS A 308 20.41 10.40 -18.32
C LYS A 308 20.46 10.45 -16.79
N ILE A 309 21.65 10.73 -16.26
CA ILE A 309 21.91 10.92 -14.84
C ILE A 309 22.52 12.31 -14.63
N ASN A 310 21.88 13.09 -13.77
CA ASN A 310 22.36 14.37 -13.27
C ASN A 310 22.69 14.26 -11.78
N GLU A 311 23.78 14.88 -11.38
CA GLU A 311 24.17 15.06 -9.98
C GLU A 311 23.91 16.54 -9.64
N ASP A 312 23.00 16.82 -8.71
CA ASP A 312 22.51 18.20 -8.46
C ASP A 312 23.47 19.03 -7.58
N GLN A 313 24.72 18.59 -7.41
CA GLN A 313 25.79 19.35 -6.75
C GLN A 313 26.25 20.54 -7.63
N ILE A 314 26.63 21.64 -6.96
CA ILE A 314 27.05 22.95 -7.49
C ILE A 314 28.31 22.89 -8.41
N GLU A 315 28.95 21.74 -8.56
CA GLU A 315 30.06 21.57 -9.51
C GLU A 315 29.58 21.49 -10.95
N LYS A 316 29.56 22.68 -11.59
CA LYS A 316 29.43 22.91 -13.03
C LYS A 316 29.86 21.72 -13.89
N ASP A 317 28.87 21.13 -14.57
CA ASP A 317 28.96 20.43 -15.86
C ASP A 317 29.95 19.26 -16.06
N SER A 318 30.67 18.79 -15.04
CA SER A 318 31.88 18.01 -15.31
C SER A 318 31.66 16.50 -15.52
N ASN A 319 30.55 15.89 -15.08
CA ASN A 319 30.36 14.43 -15.16
C ASN A 319 28.90 14.02 -15.38
N ARG A 320 28.40 14.12 -16.61
CA ARG A 320 27.07 13.57 -16.98
C ARG A 320 27.21 12.14 -17.48
N ILE A 321 26.33 11.26 -17.02
CA ILE A 321 26.23 9.88 -17.51
C ILE A 321 24.96 9.77 -18.33
N SER A 322 25.04 9.22 -19.54
CA SER A 322 23.89 8.96 -20.39
C SER A 322 23.94 7.56 -21.00
N ASP A 323 22.79 7.08 -21.46
CA ASP A 323 22.63 5.76 -22.09
C ASP A 323 23.21 4.61 -21.25
N LEU A 324 23.05 4.68 -19.92
CA LEU A 324 23.47 3.61 -19.04
C LEU A 324 22.57 2.40 -19.28
N ASN A 325 23.17 1.27 -19.63
CA ASN A 325 22.50 -0.01 -19.78
C ASN A 325 23.30 -1.07 -19.06
N ILE A 326 22.69 -1.73 -18.09
CA ILE A 326 23.26 -2.85 -17.34
C ILE A 326 22.34 -4.05 -17.56
N HIS A 327 22.92 -5.15 -18.03
CA HIS A 327 22.25 -6.43 -18.12
C HIS A 327 22.99 -7.43 -17.25
N VAL A 328 22.25 -8.20 -16.47
CA VAL A 328 22.79 -9.33 -15.71
C VAL A 328 22.06 -10.60 -16.11
N THR A 329 22.80 -11.67 -16.32
CA THR A 329 22.26 -13.01 -16.60
C THR A 329 23.15 -14.04 -15.92
N ASP A 330 22.59 -14.80 -14.99
CA ASP A 330 23.28 -15.84 -14.21
C ASP A 330 24.62 -15.36 -13.60
N GLY A 331 24.59 -14.15 -13.01
CA GLY A 331 25.76 -13.51 -12.41
C GLY A 331 26.71 -12.87 -13.40
N GLU A 332 26.60 -13.10 -14.71
CA GLU A 332 27.39 -12.34 -15.70
C GLU A 332 26.76 -10.97 -15.95
N PHE A 333 27.55 -9.90 -15.92
CA PHE A 333 27.06 -8.55 -16.22
C PHE A 333 27.71 -7.97 -17.48
N LYS A 334 26.93 -7.16 -18.18
CA LYS A 334 27.38 -6.25 -19.24
C LYS A 334 26.87 -4.86 -18.95
N LEU A 335 27.77 -3.89 -18.94
CA LEU A 335 27.49 -2.48 -18.69
C LEU A 335 27.96 -1.67 -19.89
N ASN A 336 27.08 -0.81 -20.41
CA ASN A 336 27.41 0.21 -21.39
C ASN A 336 26.95 1.57 -20.87
N ALA A 337 27.75 2.62 -21.06
CA ALA A 337 27.37 3.99 -20.71
C ALA A 337 28.15 5.00 -21.56
N LYS A 338 27.61 6.20 -21.71
CA LYS A 338 28.35 7.36 -22.23
C LYS A 338 28.68 8.29 -21.06
N LEU A 339 29.96 8.59 -20.90
CA LEU A 339 30.46 9.51 -19.89
C LEU A 339 30.87 10.80 -20.58
N ARG A 340 30.22 11.91 -20.19
CA ARG A 340 30.51 13.23 -20.75
C ARG A 340 31.31 14.03 -19.74
N ALA A 341 32.56 14.30 -20.10
CA ALA A 341 33.42 15.30 -19.50
C ALA A 341 33.72 16.37 -20.57
N LEU A 342 35.00 16.74 -20.78
CA LEU A 342 35.41 17.59 -21.92
C LEU A 342 35.18 16.92 -23.29
N PHE A 343 35.09 15.59 -23.33
CA PHE A 343 34.76 14.77 -24.49
C PHE A 343 33.81 13.64 -24.07
N THR A 344 33.09 13.04 -25.02
CA THR A 344 32.21 11.89 -24.77
C THR A 344 33.01 10.60 -24.87
N LEU A 345 33.11 9.87 -23.77
CA LEU A 345 33.75 8.56 -23.71
C LEU A 345 32.70 7.45 -23.65
N HIS A 346 32.77 6.50 -24.58
CA HIS A 346 31.92 5.31 -24.58
C HIS A 346 32.54 4.26 -23.67
N PHE A 347 31.92 4.04 -22.52
CA PHE A 347 32.35 3.06 -21.53
C PHE A 347 31.62 1.74 -21.76
N ARG A 348 32.38 0.65 -21.81
CA ARG A 348 31.86 -0.72 -21.84
C ARG A 348 32.62 -1.54 -20.83
N ALA A 349 31.92 -2.28 -19.99
CA ALA A 349 32.48 -3.21 -19.03
C ALA A 349 31.66 -4.50 -19.03
N SER A 350 32.33 -5.61 -18.74
CA SER A 350 31.69 -6.89 -18.50
C SER A 350 32.43 -7.62 -17.39
N GLY A 351 31.79 -8.60 -16.79
CA GLY A 351 32.38 -9.35 -15.71
C GLY A 351 31.37 -10.26 -15.02
N THR A 352 31.68 -10.64 -13.80
CA THR A 352 30.83 -11.49 -12.97
C THR A 352 30.47 -10.81 -11.65
N LEU A 353 29.28 -11.15 -11.15
CA LEU A 353 28.69 -10.76 -9.89
C LEU A 353 28.45 -12.04 -9.09
N ASN A 354 28.85 -12.04 -7.82
CA ASN A 354 28.59 -13.15 -6.92
C ASN A 354 28.12 -12.64 -5.56
N ILE A 355 27.09 -13.25 -4.98
CA ILE A 355 26.63 -12.95 -3.61
C ILE A 355 27.32 -13.89 -2.64
N ASN A 356 27.86 -13.33 -1.57
CA ASN A 356 28.21 -14.06 -0.36
C ASN A 356 27.15 -13.78 0.71
N GLU A 357 26.16 -14.66 0.83
CA GLU A 357 25.05 -14.51 1.78
C GLU A 357 25.52 -14.43 3.23
N THR A 358 26.51 -15.26 3.60
CA THR A 358 27.07 -15.29 4.97
C THR A 358 27.74 -13.98 5.36
N GLN A 359 28.38 -13.31 4.40
CA GLN A 359 29.06 -12.03 4.63
C GLN A 359 28.19 -10.81 4.28
N ARG A 360 27.01 -11.02 3.68
CA ARG A 360 26.13 -9.98 3.12
C ARG A 360 26.88 -9.05 2.17
N GLU A 361 27.58 -9.66 1.22
CA GLU A 361 28.45 -8.97 0.27
C GLU A 361 28.15 -9.36 -1.17
N VAL A 362 28.14 -8.38 -2.07
CA VAL A 362 28.18 -8.59 -3.53
C VAL A 362 29.61 -8.36 -4.01
N ARG A 363 30.17 -9.36 -4.70
CA ARG A 363 31.52 -9.32 -5.27
C ARG A 363 31.43 -9.12 -6.77
N VAL A 364 32.01 -8.02 -7.25
CA VAL A 364 32.07 -7.65 -8.68
C VAL A 364 33.48 -7.88 -9.20
N GLN A 365 33.61 -8.84 -10.10
CA GLN A 365 34.86 -9.10 -10.81
C GLN A 365 34.73 -8.56 -12.24
N VAL A 366 35.47 -7.51 -12.54
CA VAL A 366 35.46 -6.91 -13.87
C VAL A 366 36.45 -7.65 -14.76
N ALA A 367 36.02 -8.10 -15.94
CA ALA A 367 36.91 -8.69 -16.93
C ALA A 367 38.01 -7.68 -17.28
N LYS A 368 39.27 -8.12 -17.32
CA LYS A 368 40.43 -7.25 -17.55
C LYS A 368 40.30 -6.51 -18.88
N ALA A 369 39.97 -5.23 -18.82
CA ALA A 369 40.00 -4.29 -19.94
C ALA A 369 40.66 -2.97 -19.51
N LYS A 370 41.34 -2.29 -20.44
CA LYS A 370 41.91 -0.95 -20.21
C LYS A 370 41.09 0.07 -21.00
N VAL A 371 40.63 1.12 -20.33
CA VAL A 371 39.95 2.27 -20.95
C VAL A 371 40.82 3.49 -20.70
N ALA A 372 41.39 4.06 -21.76
CA ALA A 372 42.21 5.28 -21.72
C ALA A 372 43.27 5.30 -20.59
N GLY A 373 43.96 4.19 -20.35
CA GLY A 373 45.03 4.08 -19.33
C GLY A 373 44.57 3.73 -17.90
N MET A 374 43.27 3.72 -17.61
CA MET A 374 42.70 3.18 -16.36
C MET A 374 42.22 1.75 -16.56
N THR A 375 42.32 0.92 -15.51
CA THR A 375 41.70 -0.43 -15.52
C THR A 375 40.18 -0.28 -15.46
N ALA A 376 39.46 -1.11 -16.20
CA ALA A 376 38.00 -1.14 -16.17
C ALA A 376 37.47 -1.34 -14.73
N THR A 377 38.17 -2.13 -13.90
CA THR A 377 37.89 -2.29 -12.47
C THR A 377 37.89 -0.96 -11.72
N LYS A 378 38.91 -0.11 -11.87
CA LYS A 378 38.95 1.20 -11.21
C LYS A 378 37.83 2.12 -11.67
N MET A 379 37.42 1.99 -12.93
CA MET A 379 36.34 2.78 -13.51
C MET A 379 34.96 2.34 -13.02
N VAL A 380 34.70 1.02 -12.98
CA VAL A 380 33.50 0.45 -12.36
C VAL A 380 33.45 0.81 -10.88
N LEU A 381 34.56 0.72 -10.15
CA LEU A 381 34.62 1.13 -8.74
C LEU A 381 34.20 2.60 -8.56
N LYS A 382 34.78 3.52 -9.34
CA LYS A 382 34.39 4.94 -9.30
C LYS A 382 32.90 5.14 -9.60
N PHE A 383 32.35 4.37 -10.52
CA PHE A 383 30.93 4.42 -10.85
C PHE A 383 30.06 3.92 -9.70
N VAL A 384 30.38 2.77 -9.11
CA VAL A 384 29.67 2.21 -7.94
C VAL A 384 29.70 3.18 -6.76
N MET A 385 30.87 3.77 -6.46
CA MET A 385 31.06 4.73 -5.38
C MET A 385 30.33 6.08 -5.59
N LYS A 386 29.73 6.32 -6.77
CA LYS A 386 28.82 7.48 -6.96
C LYS A 386 27.45 7.24 -6.34
N PHE A 387 27.00 5.98 -6.29
CA PHE A 387 25.64 5.63 -5.87
C PHE A 387 25.61 4.91 -4.52
N ILE A 388 26.70 4.22 -4.16
CA ILE A 388 26.82 3.46 -2.92
C ILE A 388 27.83 4.15 -1.99
N SER A 389 27.54 4.12 -0.69
CA SER A 389 28.41 4.60 0.38
C SER A 389 29.84 4.09 0.22
N SER A 390 30.84 4.97 0.38
CA SER A 390 32.25 4.56 0.33
C SER A 390 32.60 3.55 1.41
N ASP A 391 31.93 3.58 2.55
CA ASP A 391 32.19 2.68 3.68
C ASP A 391 31.63 1.26 3.42
N SER A 392 30.70 1.14 2.47
CA SER A 392 30.11 -0.12 2.04
C SER A 392 30.85 -0.74 0.87
N VAL A 393 31.86 -0.06 0.29
CA VAL A 393 32.55 -0.51 -0.93
C VAL A 393 34.04 -0.62 -0.69
N SER A 394 34.62 -1.82 -0.87
CA SER A 394 36.06 -2.04 -0.81
C SER A 394 36.59 -2.65 -2.11
N LEU A 395 37.91 -2.59 -2.32
CA LEU A 395 38.60 -3.23 -3.43
C LEU A 395 39.63 -4.22 -2.86
N GLU A 396 39.43 -5.51 -3.12
CA GLU A 396 40.33 -6.58 -2.69
C GLU A 396 40.77 -7.40 -3.90
N ASN A 397 42.08 -7.44 -4.18
CA ASN A 397 42.66 -8.26 -5.26
C ASN A 397 41.90 -8.12 -6.61
N ASP A 398 41.68 -6.88 -7.07
CA ASP A 398 40.90 -6.55 -8.29
C ASP A 398 39.41 -6.93 -8.28
N THR A 399 38.86 -7.31 -7.13
CA THR A 399 37.43 -7.54 -6.91
C THR A 399 36.83 -6.38 -6.13
N ILE A 400 35.75 -5.79 -6.63
CA ILE A 400 34.98 -4.77 -5.89
C ILE A 400 34.02 -5.51 -4.97
N ILE A 401 34.02 -5.20 -3.68
CA ILE A 401 33.14 -5.80 -2.68
C ILE A 401 32.17 -4.72 -2.23
N ILE A 402 30.87 -5.04 -2.25
CA ILE A 402 29.77 -4.15 -1.85
C ILE A 402 29.02 -4.83 -0.70
N LYS A 403 29.04 -4.25 0.50
CA LYS A 403 28.30 -4.72 1.68
C LYS A 403 26.87 -4.20 1.67
N TYR A 404 25.91 -5.05 2.03
CA TYR A 404 24.48 -4.72 2.04
C TYR A 404 23.73 -5.17 3.30
#